data_AF-A0A7T5BMU4-F1
#
_entry.id   AF-A0A7T5BMU4-F1
#
_cell.length_a   1.000
_cell.length_b   1.000
_cell.length_c   1.000
_cell.angle_alpha   90.00
_cell.angle_beta   90.00
_cell.angle_gamma   90.00
#
_symmetry.space_group_name_H-M   'P 1'
#
loop_
_entity.id
_entity.type
_entity.pdbx_description
1 polymer ?
#
loop_
_entity_poly.entity_id
_entity_poly.type
_entity_poly.pdbx_seq_one_letter_code
_entity_poly.pdbx_strand_id
1 'polypeptide(L)'
;MKLIKLLFMCMKIIIMMMFLINFFLMMINKKNRNKSTPFECGFNPHSNSRLPFSNNFFLIMLMFLIFDVEIILILPSIFLFKFINPIIFFLILFILCMLLMISILIEWLMNLLKWIF
;
A
#
# COMPACT_ATOMS: atom_id res chain seq x y z
N MET A 1 2.29 -1.44 27.22
CA MET A 1 1.28 -0.45 26.74
C MET A 1 1.65 1.01 27.00
N LYS A 2 2.09 1.43 28.19
CA LYS A 2 2.45 2.84 28.47
C LYS A 2 3.57 3.36 27.55
N LEU A 3 4.61 2.57 27.31
CA LEU A 3 5.75 2.93 26.45
C LEU A 3 5.36 3.09 24.98
N ILE A 4 4.49 2.22 24.46
CA ILE A 4 3.93 2.32 23.10
C ILE A 4 3.09 3.59 22.95
N LYS A 5 2.26 3.92 23.95
CA LYS A 5 1.49 5.17 23.97
C LYS A 5 2.41 6.39 23.99
N LEU A 6 3.48 6.36 24.79
CA LEU A 6 4.48 7.44 24.85
C LEU A 6 5.13 7.66 23.49
N LEU A 7 5.62 6.60 22.83
CA LEU A 7 6.21 6.69 21.51
C LEU A 7 5.26 7.30 20.48
N PHE A 8 3.99 6.88 20.49
CA PHE A 8 2.98 7.41 19.58
C PHE A 8 2.68 8.90 19.82
N MET A 9 2.69 9.33 21.09
CA MET A 9 2.51 10.75 21.44
C MET A 9 3.72 11.58 21.01
N CYS A 10 4.95 11.09 21.24
CA CYS A 10 6.16 11.77 20.78
C CYS A 10 6.16 11.95 19.24
N MET A 11 5.84 10.91 18.48
CA MET A 11 5.79 11.00 17.01
C MET A 11 4.79 12.04 16.53
N LYS A 12 3.59 12.10 17.13
CA LYS A 12 2.58 13.12 16.80
C LYS A 12 3.07 14.54 17.08
N ILE A 13 3.70 14.75 18.22
CA ILE A 13 4.24 16.07 18.60
C ILE A 13 5.33 16.50 17.62
N ILE A 14 6.24 15.60 17.25
CA ILE A 14 7.31 15.90 16.30
C ILE A 14 6.74 16.29 14.93
N ILE A 15 5.78 15.51 14.39
CA ILE A 15 5.15 15.81 13.10
C ILE A 15 4.44 17.17 13.14
N MET A 16 3.72 17.47 14.22
CA MET A 16 3.05 18.76 14.38
C MET A 16 4.01 19.93 14.48
N MET A 17 5.12 19.78 15.23
CA MET A 17 6.15 20.81 15.32
C MET A 17 6.78 21.08 13.95
N MET A 18 7.13 20.03 13.18
CA MET A 18 7.69 20.17 11.84
C MET A 18 6.70 20.88 10.89
N PHE A 19 5.41 20.59 10.99
CA PHE A 19 4.38 21.27 10.22
C PHE A 19 4.26 22.76 10.59
N LEU A 20 4.25 23.09 11.89
CA LEU A 20 4.18 24.47 12.36
C LEU A 20 5.40 25.28 11.93
N ILE A 21 6.60 24.71 12.06
CA ILE A 21 7.84 25.33 11.60
C ILE A 21 7.75 25.64 10.11
N ASN A 22 7.39 24.67 9.28
CA ASN A 22 7.22 24.87 7.83
C ASN A 22 6.17 25.94 7.50
N PHE A 23 5.06 25.97 8.24
CA PHE A 23 4.01 26.96 8.06
C PHE A 23 4.50 28.39 8.37
N PHE A 24 5.22 28.59 9.48
CA PHE A 24 5.81 29.87 9.82
C PHE A 24 6.88 30.30 8.81
N LEU A 25 7.76 29.38 8.36
CA LEU A 25 8.72 29.68 7.29
C LEU A 25 8.02 30.08 5.99
N MET A 26 6.90 29.43 5.64
CA MET A 26 6.14 29.78 4.45
C MET A 26 5.53 31.19 4.52
N MET A 27 5.13 31.67 5.70
CA MET A 27 4.62 33.04 5.87
C MET A 27 5.71 34.10 5.65
N ILE A 28 6.95 33.81 6.04
CA ILE A 28 8.08 34.73 5.89
C ILE A 28 8.53 34.81 4.42
N ASN A 29 8.36 33.72 3.66
CA ASN A 29 8.85 33.63 2.29
C ASN A 29 7.89 34.33 1.29
N LYS A 30 8.41 35.24 0.45
CA LYS A 30 7.61 35.86 -0.62
C LYS A 30 7.14 34.79 -1.61
N LYS A 31 5.82 34.70 -1.80
CA LYS A 31 5.20 33.80 -2.79
C LYS A 31 5.53 34.27 -4.20
N ASN A 32 6.52 33.64 -4.84
CA ASN A 32 6.84 33.89 -6.24
C ASN A 32 6.05 32.91 -7.12
N ARG A 33 5.42 33.40 -8.20
CA ARG A 33 4.62 32.60 -9.13
C ARG A 33 5.35 31.37 -9.67
N ASN A 34 6.64 31.49 -9.97
CA ASN A 34 7.46 30.39 -10.51
C ASN A 34 7.76 29.30 -9.46
N LYS A 35 7.64 29.60 -8.16
CA LYS A 35 7.72 28.58 -7.08
C LYS A 35 6.41 27.81 -6.91
N SER A 36 5.29 28.35 -7.40
CA SER A 36 3.97 27.73 -7.30
C SER A 36 3.54 26.96 -8.56
N THR A 37 4.32 27.01 -9.64
CA THR A 37 4.08 26.23 -10.86
C THR A 37 4.71 24.84 -10.75
N PRO A 38 4.11 23.80 -11.36
CA PRO A 38 4.70 22.46 -11.39
C PRO A 38 6.05 22.48 -12.11
N PHE A 39 7.00 21.69 -11.61
CA PHE A 39 8.33 21.58 -12.17
C PHE A 39 8.39 20.48 -13.23
N GLU A 40 8.49 20.86 -14.50
CA GLU A 40 8.76 19.94 -15.62
C GLU A 40 10.11 20.29 -16.27
N CYS A 41 11.20 20.09 -15.52
CA CYS A 41 12.58 20.35 -15.98
C CYS A 41 12.82 21.77 -16.53
N GLY A 42 12.11 22.77 -16.00
CA GLY A 42 12.20 24.17 -16.43
C GLY A 42 11.26 24.56 -17.57
N PHE A 43 10.44 23.61 -18.07
CA PHE A 43 9.40 23.87 -19.06
C PHE A 43 8.03 24.06 -18.39
N ASN A 44 7.12 24.70 -19.13
CA ASN A 44 5.72 24.76 -18.75
C ASN A 44 5.08 23.37 -18.95
N PRO A 45 4.11 22.99 -18.10
CA PRO A 45 3.54 21.66 -18.15
C PRO A 45 2.93 21.36 -19.51
N HIS A 46 3.39 20.29 -20.17
CA HIS A 46 2.96 19.96 -21.53
C HIS A 46 1.58 19.30 -21.55
N SER A 47 1.20 18.64 -20.46
CA SER A 47 -0.09 17.98 -20.26
C SER A 47 -0.55 18.11 -18.83
N ASN A 48 -1.85 17.91 -18.59
CA ASN A 48 -2.34 17.80 -17.22
C ASN A 48 -1.70 16.60 -16.50
N SER A 49 -1.43 16.74 -15.21
CA SER A 49 -0.90 15.66 -14.35
C SER A 49 -1.84 14.44 -14.23
N ARG A 50 -3.09 14.56 -14.69
CA ARG A 50 -4.08 13.49 -14.69
C ARG A 50 -4.13 12.84 -16.08
N LEU A 51 -3.13 12.02 -16.36
CA LEU A 51 -3.10 11.17 -17.54
C LEU A 51 -3.94 9.91 -17.31
N PRO A 52 -4.57 9.34 -18.36
CA PRO A 52 -5.20 8.04 -18.25
C PRO A 52 -4.14 7.01 -17.84
N PHE A 53 -4.43 6.29 -16.76
CA PHE A 53 -3.52 5.30 -16.19
C PHE A 53 -3.58 3.99 -16.97
N SER A 54 -2.47 3.26 -17.06
CA SER A 54 -2.45 1.98 -17.77
C SER A 54 -3.23 0.90 -17.01
N ASN A 55 -4.06 0.15 -17.72
CA ASN A 55 -4.88 -0.93 -17.14
C ASN A 55 -4.07 -2.03 -16.43
N ASN A 56 -2.81 -2.23 -16.82
CA ASN A 56 -1.95 -3.27 -16.23
C ASN A 56 -1.69 -3.03 -14.74
N PHE A 57 -1.42 -1.78 -14.35
CA PHE A 57 -1.22 -1.44 -12.95
C PHE A 57 -2.52 -1.55 -12.13
N PHE A 58 -3.67 -1.30 -12.75
CA PHE A 58 -4.97 -1.50 -12.10
C PHE A 58 -5.22 -2.97 -11.79
N LEU A 59 -4.89 -3.89 -12.71
CA LEU A 59 -5.00 -5.33 -12.50
C LEU A 59 -4.08 -5.81 -11.36
N ILE A 60 -2.85 -5.29 -11.28
CA ILE A 60 -1.92 -5.60 -10.19
C ILE A 60 -2.48 -5.14 -8.83
N MET A 61 -3.13 -3.96 -8.78
CA MET A 61 -3.76 -3.47 -7.54
C MET A 61 -4.93 -4.36 -7.10
N LEU A 62 -5.77 -4.81 -8.04
CA LEU A 62 -6.88 -5.72 -7.75
C LEU A 62 -6.37 -7.09 -7.25
N MET A 63 -5.34 -7.62 -7.89
CA MET A 63 -4.67 -8.85 -7.47
C MET A 63 -4.15 -8.71 -6.03
N PHE A 64 -3.44 -7.62 -5.72
CA PHE A 64 -2.93 -7.37 -4.37
C PHE A 64 -4.05 -7.36 -3.33
N LEU A 65 -5.19 -6.74 -3.64
CA LEU A 65 -6.34 -6.68 -2.75
C LEU A 65 -6.90 -8.07 -2.42
N ILE A 66 -7.02 -8.95 -3.42
CA ILE A 66 -7.50 -10.32 -3.23
C ILE A 66 -6.52 -11.09 -2.34
N PHE A 67 -5.21 -10.99 -2.61
CA PHE A 67 -4.20 -11.66 -1.78
C PHE A 67 -4.14 -11.13 -0.35
N ASP A 68 -4.34 -9.83 -0.13
CA ASP A 68 -4.41 -9.26 1.21
C ASP A 68 -5.58 -9.86 2.01
N VAL A 69 -6.74 -10.05 1.38
CA VAL A 69 -7.91 -10.70 2.03
C VAL A 69 -7.61 -12.15 2.40
N GLU A 70 -6.92 -12.89 1.53
CA GLU A 70 -6.54 -14.28 1.81
C GLU A 70 -5.51 -14.38 2.96
N ILE A 71 -4.54 -13.46 3.01
CA ILE A 71 -3.56 -13.39 4.12
C ILE A 71 -4.25 -13.05 5.44
N ILE A 72 -5.22 -12.13 5.42
CA ILE A 72 -6.03 -11.79 6.61
C ILE A 72 -6.78 -13.02 7.15
N LEU A 73 -7.16 -13.98 6.31
CA LEU A 73 -7.77 -15.24 6.74
C LEU A 73 -6.75 -16.23 7.32
N ILE A 74 -5.54 -16.28 6.77
CA ILE A 74 -4.49 -17.21 7.20
C ILE A 74 -3.89 -16.81 8.55
N LEU A 75 -3.63 -15.52 8.78
CA LEU A 75 -2.94 -15.03 9.99
C LEU A 75 -3.64 -15.41 11.32
N PRO A 76 -4.97 -15.26 11.48
CA PRO A 76 -5.66 -15.66 12.70
C PRO A 76 -5.75 -17.18 12.87
N SER A 77 -5.61 -17.96 11.79
CA SER A 77 -5.63 -19.42 11.87
C SER A 77 -4.50 -19.98 12.75
N ILE A 78 -3.35 -19.30 12.80
CA ILE A 78 -2.20 -19.72 13.61
C ILE A 78 -2.56 -19.80 15.10
N PHE A 79 -3.43 -18.92 15.58
CA PHE A 79 -3.89 -18.95 16.97
C PHE A 79 -4.89 -20.10 17.25
N LEU A 80 -5.61 -20.54 16.23
CA LEU A 80 -6.57 -21.66 16.31
C LEU A 80 -5.88 -23.03 16.43
N PHE A 81 -4.58 -23.14 16.13
CA PHE A 81 -3.81 -24.38 16.24
C PHE A 81 -3.94 -25.06 17.61
N LYS A 82 -4.04 -24.28 18.69
CA LYS A 82 -4.14 -24.83 20.06
C LYS A 82 -5.50 -25.46 20.38
N PHE A 83 -6.54 -25.13 19.61
CA PHE A 83 -7.92 -25.52 19.91
C PHE A 83 -8.48 -26.59 18.96
N ILE A 84 -7.88 -26.75 17.79
CA ILE A 84 -8.35 -27.65 16.73
C ILE A 84 -7.43 -28.86 16.62
N ASN A 85 -7.97 -30.00 16.23
CA ASN A 85 -7.17 -31.18 15.89
C ASN A 85 -6.10 -30.83 14.85
N PRO A 86 -4.82 -31.24 15.05
CA PRO A 86 -3.71 -30.83 14.20
C PRO A 86 -3.87 -31.28 12.74
N ILE A 87 -4.50 -32.44 12.52
CA ILE A 87 -4.78 -32.99 11.19
C ILE A 87 -5.80 -32.10 10.45
N ILE A 88 -6.88 -31.69 11.12
CA ILE A 88 -7.91 -30.82 10.55
C ILE A 88 -7.34 -29.43 10.27
N PHE A 89 -6.53 -28.91 11.19
CA PHE A 89 -5.83 -27.65 11.01
C PHE A 89 -4.92 -27.66 9.79
N PHE A 90 -4.11 -28.71 9.63
CA PHE A 90 -3.22 -28.86 8.48
C PHE A 90 -4.00 -28.95 7.17
N LEU A 91 -5.12 -29.68 7.14
CA LEU A 91 -5.99 -29.76 5.97
C LEU A 91 -6.55 -28.38 5.57
N ILE A 92 -7.03 -27.58 6.53
CA ILE A 92 -7.57 -26.24 6.26
C ILE A 92 -6.48 -25.32 5.70
N LEU A 93 -5.30 -25.29 6.32
CA LEU A 93 -4.16 -24.51 5.83
C LEU A 93 -3.72 -24.95 4.44
N PHE A 94 -3.67 -26.26 4.19
CA PHE A 94 -3.30 -26.80 2.90
C PHE A 94 -4.28 -26.36 1.80
N ILE A 95 -5.59 -26.42 2.07
CA ILE A 95 -6.62 -25.95 1.13
C ILE A 95 -6.45 -24.46 0.84
N LEU A 96 -6.24 -23.63 1.87
CA LEU A 96 -6.02 -22.18 1.71
C LEU A 96 -4.78 -21.88 0.87
N CYS A 97 -3.66 -22.58 1.12
CA CYS A 97 -2.44 -22.43 0.31
C CYS A 97 -2.65 -22.91 -1.14
N MET A 98 -3.41 -23.97 -1.37
CA MET A 98 -3.69 -24.45 -2.73
C MET A 98 -4.57 -23.45 -3.50
N LEU A 99 -5.54 -22.81 -2.84
CA LEU A 99 -6.36 -21.75 -3.44
C LEU A 99 -5.49 -20.57 -3.91
N LEU A 100 -4.57 -20.11 -3.06
CA LEU A 100 -3.55 -19.09 -3.38
C LEU A 100 -2.70 -19.48 -4.60
N MET A 101 -2.24 -20.72 -4.66
CA MET A 101 -1.42 -21.18 -5.79
C MET A 101 -2.23 -21.25 -7.09
N ILE A 102 -3.48 -21.69 -7.03
CA ILE A 102 -4.36 -21.79 -8.19
C ILE A 102 -4.71 -20.42 -8.75
N SER A 103 -5.04 -19.44 -7.90
CA SER A 103 -5.36 -18.08 -8.35
C SER A 103 -4.19 -17.44 -9.11
N ILE A 104 -2.97 -17.55 -8.57
CA ILE A 104 -1.74 -17.07 -9.23
C ILE A 104 -1.51 -17.77 -10.57
N LEU A 105 -1.70 -19.10 -10.62
CA LEU A 105 -1.52 -19.87 -11.85
C LEU A 105 -2.51 -19.44 -12.94
N ILE A 106 -3.77 -19.20 -12.60
CA ILE A 106 -4.80 -18.72 -13.54
C ILE A 106 -4.40 -17.35 -14.10
N GLU A 107 -3.98 -16.42 -13.24
CA GLU A 107 -3.55 -15.08 -13.67
C GLU A 107 -2.32 -15.13 -14.59
N TRP A 108 -1.37 -16.02 -14.28
CA TRP A 108 -0.17 -16.19 -15.09
C TRP A 108 -0.49 -16.77 -16.46
N LEU A 109 -1.37 -17.79 -16.53
CA LEU A 109 -1.84 -18.37 -17.79
C LEU A 109 -2.59 -17.36 -18.66
N MET A 110 -3.33 -16.44 -18.05
CA MET A 110 -4.03 -15.36 -18.75
C MET A 110 -3.10 -14.24 -19.26
N ASN A 111 -1.79 -14.32 -19.01
CA ASN A 111 -0.80 -13.30 -19.38
C ASN A 111 -1.13 -11.87 -18.88
N LEU A 112 -1.99 -11.72 -17.87
CA LEU A 112 -2.38 -10.41 -17.31
C LEU A 112 -1.19 -9.68 -16.66
N LEU A 113 -0.16 -10.45 -16.28
CA LEU A 113 1.09 -9.99 -15.69
C LEU A 113 2.17 -9.63 -16.72
N LYS A 114 1.95 -9.91 -18.01
CA LYS A 114 2.95 -9.56 -19.04
C LYS A 114 2.92 -8.08 -19.32
N TRP A 115 4.05 -7.43 -19.09
CA TRP A 115 4.27 -6.07 -19.54
C TRP A 115 4.67 -6.15 -21.00
N ILE A 116 3.76 -5.73 -21.88
CA ILE A 116 4.13 -5.35 -23.24
C ILE A 116 4.81 -4.00 -23.09
N PHE A 117 6.13 -3.97 -23.29
CA PHE A 117 6.83 -2.74 -23.59
C PHE A 117 6.31 -2.16 -24.89
#